data_AF-A0A250F2G7-F1
#
_entry.id   AF-A0A250F2G7-F1
#
_cell.length_a   1.000
_cell.length_b   1.000
_cell.length_c   1.000
_cell.angle_alpha   90.00
_cell.angle_beta   90.00
_cell.angle_gamma   90.00
#
_symmetry.space_group_name_H-M   'P 1'
#
loop_
_entity.id
_entity.type
_entity.pdbx_description
1 polymer ?
#
loop_
_entity_poly.entity_id
_entity_poly.type
_entity_poly.pdbx_seq_one_letter_code
_entity_poly.pdbx_strand_id
1 'polypeptide(L)'
;MEIQGRIKTIFATETVGQNGFQKRDLVITTDGQYPQDIIIQFAQGNCALLDNFQVGQIVKIHFNLQGREWTSPQGEVKYFNTVLGWKIELIQTTNVAQQQQQAPQGYAQPFQGYQQQPQYAPPQQTQAYPPQGQPQYQQGQMFNNMGQAPAQDDGMPF
;
A
#
# COMPACT_ATOMS: atom_id res chain seq x y z
N MET A 1 26.16 -5.71 -2.07
CA MET A 1 25.45 -6.79 -2.80
C MET A 1 23.97 -6.46 -2.80
N GLU A 2 23.17 -7.10 -3.66
CA GLU A 2 21.71 -6.91 -3.67
C GLU A 2 20.95 -8.22 -3.80
N ILE A 3 19.71 -8.24 -3.30
CA ILE A 3 18.78 -9.35 -3.43
C ILE A 3 17.36 -8.83 -3.64
N GLN A 4 16.57 -9.55 -4.43
CA GLN A 4 15.16 -9.23 -4.68
C GLN A 4 14.28 -10.38 -4.24
N GLY A 5 13.09 -10.03 -3.76
CA GLY A 5 12.09 -11.02 -3.37
C GLY A 5 10.86 -10.40 -2.74
N ARG A 6 9.91 -11.27 -2.40
CA ARG A 6 8.69 -10.89 -1.68
C ARG A 6 8.94 -10.88 -0.18
N ILE A 7 8.54 -9.81 0.51
CA ILE A 7 8.54 -9.78 1.98
C ILE A 7 7.60 -10.86 2.50
N LYS A 8 8.14 -11.82 3.23
CA LYS A 8 7.39 -12.88 3.90
C LYS A 8 7.03 -12.51 5.33
N THR A 9 7.98 -11.94 6.07
CA THR A 9 7.81 -11.58 7.48
C THR A 9 8.63 -10.33 7.80
N ILE A 10 8.07 -9.44 8.63
CA ILE A 10 8.81 -8.34 9.27
C ILE A 10 8.70 -8.55 10.78
N PHE A 11 9.82 -8.67 11.47
CA PHE A 11 9.84 -8.86 12.92
C PHE A 11 9.79 -7.51 13.66
N ALA A 12 9.53 -7.55 14.96
CA ALA A 12 9.65 -6.39 15.82
C ALA A 12 11.13 -5.96 15.97
N THR A 13 11.36 -4.69 16.25
CA THR A 13 12.70 -4.22 16.66
C THR A 13 13.05 -4.80 18.02
N GLU A 14 14.23 -5.39 18.13
CA GLU A 14 14.79 -5.94 19.35
C GLU A 14 15.99 -5.10 19.79
N THR A 15 16.17 -4.96 21.10
CA THR A 15 17.39 -4.40 21.69
C THR A 15 18.23 -5.53 22.26
N VAL A 16 19.50 -5.60 21.86
CA VAL A 16 20.43 -6.68 22.18
C VAL A 16 21.65 -6.13 22.92
N GLY A 17 22.03 -6.82 24.00
CA GLY A 17 23.17 -6.43 24.84
C GLY A 17 22.90 -5.19 25.71
N GLN A 18 23.88 -4.85 26.55
CA GLN A 18 23.76 -3.73 27.50
C GLN A 18 23.95 -2.36 26.85
N ASN A 19 24.52 -2.31 25.64
CA ASN A 19 24.84 -1.07 24.93
C ASN A 19 23.65 -0.50 24.14
N GLY A 20 22.46 -1.08 24.25
CA GLY A 20 21.27 -0.61 23.53
C GLY A 20 21.35 -0.84 22.01
N PHE A 21 22.12 -1.82 21.55
CA PHE A 21 22.20 -2.11 20.11
C PHE A 21 20.84 -2.60 19.63
N GLN A 22 20.26 -1.90 18.66
CA GLN A 22 18.97 -2.28 18.08
C GLN A 22 19.16 -3.08 16.80
N LYS A 23 18.36 -4.13 16.64
CA LYS A 23 18.22 -4.86 15.39
C LYS A 23 16.76 -5.08 15.03
N ARG A 24 16.48 -5.23 13.75
CA ARG A 24 15.19 -5.67 13.25
C ARG A 24 15.40 -6.56 12.05
N ASP A 25 14.75 -7.70 12.05
CA ASP A 25 14.91 -8.70 11.00
C ASP A 25 13.70 -8.67 10.06
N LEU A 26 13.93 -8.98 8.78
CA LEU A 26 12.87 -9.34 7.84
C LEU A 26 13.27 -10.61 7.07
N VAL A 27 12.28 -11.39 6.66
CA VAL A 27 12.47 -12.52 5.76
C VAL A 27 11.87 -12.18 4.41
N ILE A 28 12.65 -12.40 3.34
CA ILE A 28 12.15 -12.39 1.98
C ILE A 28 12.14 -13.81 1.41
N THR A 29 11.21 -14.06 0.50
CA THR A 29 11.24 -15.23 -0.39
C THR A 29 11.74 -14.77 -1.75
N THR A 30 12.85 -15.34 -2.23
CA THR A 30 13.39 -15.01 -3.56
C THR A 30 12.50 -15.56 -4.67
N ASP A 31 12.49 -14.89 -5.83
CA ASP A 31 11.86 -15.42 -7.04
C ASP A 31 12.74 -16.52 -7.69
N GLY A 32 12.15 -17.33 -8.58
CA GLY A 32 12.86 -18.34 -9.37
C GLY A 32 12.33 -19.78 -9.18
N GLN A 33 13.00 -20.74 -9.82
CA GLN A 33 12.58 -22.16 -9.79
C GLN A 33 12.71 -22.79 -8.40
N TYR A 34 13.62 -22.28 -7.56
CA TYR A 34 13.85 -22.75 -6.20
C TYR A 34 13.81 -21.59 -5.22
N PRO A 35 12.62 -21.06 -4.89
CA PRO A 35 12.47 -19.97 -3.94
C PRO A 35 13.16 -20.30 -2.61
N GLN A 36 13.95 -19.36 -2.09
CA GLN A 36 14.61 -19.48 -0.81
C GLN A 36 14.08 -18.40 0.13
N ASP A 37 13.82 -18.77 1.39
CA ASP A 37 13.55 -17.82 2.44
C ASP A 37 14.86 -17.36 3.07
N ILE A 38 15.14 -16.07 2.98
CA ILE A 38 16.40 -15.48 3.45
C ILE A 38 16.06 -14.41 4.49
N ILE A 39 16.61 -14.58 5.69
CA ILE A 39 16.57 -13.58 6.75
C ILE A 39 17.62 -12.50 6.52
N ILE A 40 17.21 -11.25 6.64
CA ILE A 40 18.06 -10.08 6.48
C ILE A 40 17.89 -9.19 7.71
N GLN A 41 19.02 -8.86 8.32
CA GLN A 41 19.09 -8.05 9.53
C GLN A 41 19.31 -6.58 9.17
N PHE A 42 18.53 -5.69 9.76
CA PHE A 42 18.76 -4.26 9.77
C PHE A 42 19.19 -3.86 11.18
N ALA A 43 20.17 -2.98 11.31
CA ALA A 43 20.74 -2.57 12.59
C ALA A 43 20.65 -1.06 12.81
N GLN A 44 20.50 -0.66 14.07
CA GLN A 44 20.49 0.74 14.49
C GLN A 44 19.49 1.58 13.68
N GLY A 45 19.92 2.73 13.12
CA GLY A 45 19.08 3.63 12.33
C GLY A 45 18.41 2.97 11.13
N ASN A 46 18.97 1.89 10.58
CA ASN A 46 18.39 1.18 9.44
C ASN A 46 17.13 0.37 9.83
N CYS A 47 16.86 0.14 11.12
CA CYS A 47 15.65 -0.57 11.55
C CYS A 47 14.36 0.19 11.14
N ALA A 48 14.41 1.53 11.18
CA ALA A 48 13.29 2.39 10.82
C ALA A 48 12.95 2.35 9.32
N LEU A 49 13.87 1.86 8.47
CA LEU A 49 13.57 1.67 7.05
C LEU A 49 12.40 0.71 6.86
N LEU A 50 12.29 -0.31 7.70
CA LEU A 50 11.25 -1.35 7.60
C LEU A 50 9.84 -0.86 7.97
N ASP A 51 9.70 0.31 8.60
CA ASP A 51 8.39 0.89 8.95
C ASP A 51 7.55 1.26 7.72
N ASN A 52 8.20 1.47 6.58
CA ASN A 52 7.55 1.86 5.33
C ASN A 52 7.12 0.68 4.46
N PHE A 53 7.32 -0.55 4.93
CA PHE A 53 7.11 -1.77 4.15
C PHE A 53 6.12 -2.71 4.82
N GLN A 54 5.49 -3.54 4.00
CA GLN A 54 4.46 -4.49 4.42
C GLN A 54 4.75 -5.87 3.85
N VAL A 55 4.30 -6.90 4.58
CA VAL A 55 4.33 -8.29 4.10
C VAL A 55 3.60 -8.38 2.76
N GLY A 56 4.17 -9.16 1.84
CA GLY A 56 3.64 -9.39 0.49
C GLY A 56 4.21 -8.45 -0.58
N GLN A 57 4.87 -7.35 -0.21
CA GLN A 57 5.50 -6.44 -1.17
C GLN A 57 6.75 -7.06 -1.80
N ILE A 58 6.98 -6.78 -3.08
CA ILE A 58 8.22 -7.13 -3.77
C ILE A 58 9.24 -6.01 -3.55
N VAL A 59 10.42 -6.35 -3.05
CA VAL A 59 11.46 -5.38 -2.71
C VAL A 59 12.82 -5.78 -3.27
N LYS A 60 13.67 -4.78 -3.47
CA LYS A 60 15.12 -4.95 -3.63
C LYS A 60 15.79 -4.51 -2.34
N ILE A 61 16.69 -5.32 -1.80
CA ILE A 61 17.46 -5.03 -0.60
C ILE A 61 18.94 -5.02 -0.92
N HIS A 62 19.63 -3.94 -0.54
CA HIS A 62 21.09 -3.87 -0.59
C HIS A 62 21.66 -4.23 0.77
N PHE A 63 22.68 -5.09 0.74
CA PHE A 63 23.25 -5.66 1.95
C PHE A 63 24.76 -5.89 1.83
N ASN A 64 25.37 -6.08 3.00
CA ASN A 64 26.72 -6.60 3.17
C ASN A 64 26.66 -7.99 3.81
N LEU A 65 27.52 -8.91 3.37
CA LEU A 65 27.66 -10.22 4.00
C LEU A 65 28.79 -10.15 5.03
N GLN A 66 28.49 -10.45 6.28
CA GLN A 66 29.46 -10.45 7.38
C GLN A 66 29.64 -11.86 7.92
N GLY A 67 30.88 -12.33 7.95
CA GLY A 67 31.26 -13.56 8.64
C GLY A 67 31.69 -13.25 10.08
N ARG A 68 31.27 -14.09 11.02
CA ARG A 68 31.75 -14.06 12.41
C ARG A 68 32.18 -15.45 12.83
N GLU A 69 33.35 -15.54 13.43
CA GLU A 69 33.79 -16.72 14.16
C GLU A 69 33.21 -16.64 15.58
N TRP A 70 32.67 -17.74 16.06
CA TRP A 70 32.17 -17.87 17.42
C TRP A 70 32.68 -19.17 18.02
N THR A 71 33.38 -19.06 19.14
CA THR A 71 33.80 -20.22 19.92
C THR A 71 32.75 -20.52 20.97
N SER A 72 32.25 -21.76 20.98
CA SER A 72 31.32 -22.22 21.99
C SER A 72 31.98 -22.30 23.37
N PRO A 73 31.20 -22.32 24.47
CA PRO A 73 31.74 -22.55 25.80
C PRO A 73 32.51 -23.87 25.94
N GLN A 74 32.27 -24.84 25.06
CA GLN A 74 32.97 -26.13 25.01
C GLN A 74 34.27 -26.09 24.17
N GLY A 75 34.61 -24.93 23.58
CA GLY A 75 35.83 -24.75 22.76
C GLY A 75 35.65 -25.07 21.28
N GLU A 76 34.43 -25.37 20.81
CA GLU A 76 34.17 -25.63 19.39
C GLU A 76 34.05 -24.31 18.62
N VAL A 77 34.81 -24.15 17.54
CA VAL A 77 34.73 -22.98 16.65
C VAL A 77 33.63 -23.18 15.61
N LYS A 78 32.71 -22.20 15.51
CA LYS A 78 31.64 -22.13 14.49
C LYS A 78 31.73 -20.82 13.72
N TYR A 79 31.28 -20.86 12.47
CA TYR A 79 31.21 -19.69 11.61
C TYR A 79 29.75 -19.35 11.34
N PHE A 80 29.39 -18.08 11.50
CA PHE A 80 28.06 -17.58 11.21
C PHE A 80 28.14 -16.46 10.19
N ASN A 81 27.17 -16.43 9.28
CA ASN A 81 27.00 -15.33 8.36
C ASN A 81 25.84 -14.44 8.80
N THR A 82 25.96 -13.15 8.56
CA THR A 82 24.89 -12.16 8.72
C THR A 82 24.72 -11.41 7.42
N VAL A 83 23.50 -11.41 6.91
CA VAL A 83 23.10 -10.58 5.77
C VAL A 83 22.63 -9.24 6.34
N LEU A 84 23.52 -8.25 6.37
CA LEU A 84 23.28 -6.95 6.98
C LEU A 84 22.74 -5.96 5.94
N GLY A 85 21.43 -5.73 5.97
CA GLY A 85 20.73 -4.78 5.12
C GLY A 85 21.01 -3.33 5.51
N TRP A 86 21.23 -2.48 4.50
CA TRP A 86 21.44 -1.05 4.68
C TRP A 86 20.55 -0.18 3.78
N LYS A 87 19.88 -0.78 2.79
CA LYS A 87 18.87 -0.10 1.97
C LYS A 87 17.82 -1.10 1.51
N ILE A 88 16.57 -0.64 1.42
CA ILE A 88 15.43 -1.40 0.90
C ILE A 88 14.61 -0.50 -0.02
N GLU A 89 14.18 -1.03 -1.16
CA GLU A 89 13.46 -0.32 -2.21
C GLU A 89 12.24 -1.13 -2.63
N LEU A 90 11.06 -0.49 -2.69
CA LEU A 90 9.86 -1.11 -3.22
C LEU A 90 10.02 -1.27 -4.73
N ILE A 91 9.80 -2.48 -5.24
CA ILE A 91 9.69 -2.70 -6.68
C ILE A 91 8.23 -2.49 -7.05
N GLN A 92 7.93 -1.34 -7.65
CA GLN A 92 6.58 -1.07 -8.14
C GLN A 92 6.20 -2.13 -9.18
N THR A 93 5.26 -3.00 -8.81
CA THR A 93 4.49 -3.75 -9.79
C THR A 93 3.32 -2.85 -10.17
N THR A 94 3.44 -2.18 -11.32
CA THR A 94 2.30 -1.50 -11.92
C THR A 94 1.23 -2.54 -12.18
N ASN A 95 0.26 -2.64 -11.26
CA ASN A 95 -0.94 -3.41 -11.49
C ASN A 95 -1.67 -2.75 -12.66
N VAL A 96 -1.41 -3.23 -13.88
CA VAL A 96 -2.38 -3.13 -14.96
C VAL A 96 -3.55 -4.02 -14.57
N ALA A 97 -4.43 -3.47 -13.74
CA ALA A 97 -5.79 -3.95 -13.64
C ALA A 97 -6.40 -3.80 -15.04
N GLN A 98 -6.24 -4.83 -15.87
CA GLN A 98 -7.06 -5.02 -17.04
C GLN A 98 -8.50 -5.15 -16.52
N GLN A 99 -9.23 -4.04 -16.52
CA GLN A 99 -10.68 -4.05 -16.59
C GLN A 99 -11.03 -4.70 -17.92
N GLN A 100 -11.14 -6.02 -17.90
CA GLN A 100 -11.71 -6.78 -19.00
C GLN A 100 -13.23 -6.60 -18.91
N GLN A 101 -13.70 -5.45 -19.39
CA GLN A 101 -15.11 -5.20 -19.63
C GLN A 101 -15.49 -5.97 -20.90
N GLN A 102 -15.84 -7.25 -20.75
CA GLN A 102 -16.51 -8.00 -21.81
C GLN A 102 -17.91 -7.39 -22.01
N ALA A 103 -18.08 -6.60 -23.06
CA ALA A 103 -19.38 -6.24 -23.59
C ALA A 103 -19.94 -7.42 -24.41
N PRO A 104 -21.19 -7.85 -24.22
CA PRO A 104 -21.83 -8.83 -25.08
C PRO A 104 -22.05 -8.24 -26.49
N GLN A 105 -21.49 -8.88 -27.52
CA GLN A 105 -21.85 -8.57 -28.91
C GLN A 105 -23.26 -9.10 -29.21
N GLY A 106 -24.22 -8.18 -29.25
CA GLY A 106 -25.54 -8.43 -29.84
C GLY A 106 -25.45 -8.40 -31.36
N TYR A 107 -25.93 -9.46 -32.00
CA TYR A 107 -26.07 -9.57 -33.45
C TYR A 107 -27.16 -8.61 -33.95
N ALA A 108 -26.77 -7.60 -34.75
CA ALA A 108 -27.71 -6.77 -35.50
C ALA A 108 -27.67 -7.14 -36.99
N GLN A 109 -28.85 -7.47 -37.52
CA GLN A 109 -29.14 -7.67 -38.95
C GLN A 109 -28.99 -6.37 -39.75
N PRO A 110 -28.60 -6.39 -41.04
CA PRO A 110 -28.54 -5.18 -41.85
C PRO A 110 -29.92 -4.86 -42.46
N PHE A 111 -30.36 -3.60 -42.33
CA PHE A 111 -31.46 -3.04 -43.12
C PHE A 111 -30.93 -1.93 -44.04
N GLN A 112 -31.27 -2.01 -45.33
CA GLN A 112 -30.95 -1.04 -46.38
C GLN A 112 -32.03 0.06 -46.51
N GLY A 113 -31.60 1.24 -46.98
CA GLY A 113 -32.42 2.33 -47.56
C GLY A 113 -33.06 3.27 -46.53
N TYR A 114 -33.04 4.60 -46.62
CA TYR A 114 -32.97 5.52 -47.77
C TYR A 114 -32.32 6.87 -47.36
N GLN A 115 -31.81 7.61 -48.36
CA GLN A 115 -31.39 9.02 -48.23
C GLN A 115 -32.58 9.97 -48.08
N GLN A 116 -32.40 11.14 -47.42
CA GLN A 116 -32.95 12.47 -47.78
C GLN A 116 -32.29 13.61 -46.95
N GLN A 117 -32.37 14.83 -47.50
CA GLN A 117 -31.54 16.04 -47.39
C GLN A 117 -31.53 16.87 -46.07
N PRO A 118 -30.58 17.83 -45.90
CA PRO A 118 -30.42 18.64 -44.69
C PRO A 118 -31.41 19.81 -44.60
N GLN A 119 -31.94 20.05 -43.39
CA GLN A 119 -32.81 21.20 -43.10
C GLN A 119 -32.13 22.16 -42.12
N TYR A 120 -32.15 23.44 -42.50
CA TYR A 120 -31.53 24.59 -41.85
C TYR A 120 -32.10 24.90 -40.45
N ALA A 121 -31.22 25.40 -39.58
CA ALA A 121 -31.53 25.99 -38.28
C ALA A 121 -32.03 27.43 -38.38
N PRO A 122 -32.75 27.92 -37.35
CA PRO A 122 -32.61 29.29 -36.89
C PRO A 122 -32.14 29.37 -35.41
N PRO A 123 -31.35 30.41 -35.05
CA PRO A 123 -30.78 30.58 -33.71
C PRO A 123 -31.67 31.46 -32.81
N GLN A 124 -31.54 31.32 -31.48
CA GLN A 124 -31.90 32.27 -30.39
C GLN A 124 -31.86 31.49 -29.05
N GLN A 125 -31.40 31.95 -27.88
CA GLN A 125 -30.83 33.19 -27.36
C GLN A 125 -29.87 32.82 -26.22
N THR A 126 -28.81 33.61 -26.08
CA THR A 126 -27.88 33.63 -24.95
C THR A 126 -28.55 34.13 -23.68
N GLN A 127 -28.50 33.37 -22.59
CA GLN A 127 -28.70 33.89 -21.25
C GLN A 127 -27.47 33.61 -20.40
N ALA A 128 -26.78 34.69 -20.05
CA ALA A 128 -25.59 34.71 -19.20
C ALA A 128 -25.99 34.46 -17.74
N TYR A 129 -25.26 33.57 -17.07
CA TYR A 129 -25.25 33.45 -15.61
C TYR A 129 -23.92 34.05 -15.08
N PRO A 130 -23.95 34.94 -14.07
CA PRO A 130 -22.75 35.26 -13.32
C PRO A 130 -22.49 34.22 -12.21
N PRO A 131 -21.22 33.99 -11.81
CA PRO A 131 -20.85 33.01 -10.80
C PRO A 131 -20.68 33.65 -9.42
N GLN A 132 -21.08 32.96 -8.35
CA GLN A 132 -20.51 33.22 -7.01
C GLN A 132 -20.75 32.07 -6.02
N GLY A 133 -19.63 31.52 -5.51
CA GLY A 133 -19.46 31.12 -4.10
C GLY A 133 -19.96 29.74 -3.63
N GLN A 134 -19.04 28.78 -3.49
CA GLN A 134 -19.01 27.86 -2.33
C GLN A 134 -18.09 28.47 -1.24
N PRO A 135 -17.95 27.95 0.01
CA PRO A 135 -18.52 26.74 0.63
C PRO A 135 -19.05 26.90 2.09
N GLN A 136 -19.85 25.95 2.59
CA GLN A 136 -19.59 25.33 3.90
C GLN A 136 -20.45 24.08 4.12
N TYR A 137 -19.81 22.94 4.36
CA TYR A 137 -20.42 21.72 4.89
C TYR A 137 -20.00 21.58 6.36
N GLN A 138 -20.97 21.37 7.24
CA GLN A 138 -20.92 20.76 8.58
C GLN A 138 -22.31 21.00 9.19
N GLN A 139 -23.01 20.11 9.87
CA GLN A 139 -22.85 18.71 10.25
C GLN A 139 -24.25 18.35 10.78
N GLY A 140 -24.89 17.28 10.30
CA GLY A 140 -26.27 16.99 10.67
C GLY A 140 -26.58 15.51 10.65
N GLN A 141 -26.08 14.77 11.66
CA GLN A 141 -26.65 13.49 12.04
C GLN A 141 -27.49 13.70 13.30
N MET A 142 -28.80 14.03 13.22
CA MET A 142 -29.65 14.05 14.42
C MET A 142 -31.15 13.74 14.22
N PHE A 143 -31.61 13.18 13.09
CA PHE A 143 -33.03 12.81 12.97
C PHE A 143 -33.25 11.39 12.45
N ASN A 144 -33.77 10.51 13.32
CA ASN A 144 -34.42 9.27 12.93
C ASN A 144 -35.84 9.59 12.41
N ASN A 145 -36.37 8.69 11.55
CA ASN A 145 -37.61 8.75 10.75
C ASN A 145 -38.94 8.93 11.52
N MET A 146 -38.94 9.46 12.75
CA MET A 146 -40.12 9.64 13.59
C MET A 146 -40.20 10.99 14.33
N GLY A 147 -39.41 12.00 13.95
CA GLY A 147 -39.73 13.41 14.25
C GLY A 147 -39.89 13.79 15.73
N GLN A 148 -39.14 13.18 16.65
CA GLN A 148 -39.14 13.54 18.07
C GLN A 148 -37.73 13.93 18.53
N ALA A 149 -37.63 15.08 19.20
CA ALA A 149 -36.40 15.53 19.85
C ALA A 149 -36.20 14.81 21.19
N PRO A 150 -34.97 14.42 21.58
CA PRO A 150 -34.70 13.89 22.91
C PRO A 150 -34.87 15.01 23.95
N ALA A 151 -35.57 14.68 25.04
CA ALA A 151 -35.76 15.56 26.18
C ALA A 151 -34.41 15.85 26.86
N GLN A 152 -34.13 17.12 27.10
CA GLN A 152 -33.15 17.58 28.09
C GLN A 152 -33.65 17.16 29.47
N ASP A 153 -32.85 16.38 30.20
CA ASP A 153 -33.00 16.24 31.64
C ASP A 153 -31.95 17.12 32.32
N ASP A 154 -32.44 17.90 33.26
CA ASP A 154 -31.87 19.09 33.86
C ASP A 154 -31.55 18.76 35.33
N GLY A 155 -30.28 18.94 35.74
CA GLY A 155 -29.94 19.25 37.14
C GLY A 155 -29.55 18.09 38.08
N MET A 156 -28.30 18.11 38.55
CA MET A 156 -27.93 18.74 39.83
C MET A 156 -26.42 18.53 40.12
N PRO A 157 -25.77 19.44 40.88
CA PRO A 157 -24.33 19.46 41.10
C PRO A 157 -23.92 18.65 42.34
N PHE A 158 -22.69 18.11 42.34
CA PHE A 158 -21.60 18.31 43.31
C PHE A 158 -20.42 17.40 42.92
#